data_AF-A0A1H4KKD8-F1
#
_entry.id   AF-A0A1H4KKD8-F1
#
_cell.length_a   1.000
_cell.length_b   1.000
_cell.length_c   1.000
_cell.angle_alpha   90.00
_cell.angle_beta   90.00
_cell.angle_gamma   90.00
#
_symmetry.space_group_name_H-M   'P 1'
#
loop_
_entity.id
_entity.type
_entity.pdbx_description
1 polymer ?
#
loop_
_entity_poly.entity_id
_entity_poly.type
_entity_poly.pdbx_seq_one_letter_code
_entity_poly.pdbx_strand_id
1 'polypeptide(L)'
;MSEELPDHLSTNPQSPFYNEAVLSRDVGIRFNGVEKNNVEEYCISEGWIRVSAGKARDRYGNPMTIKLTGTVVAYYREAKSES
;
A
#
# COMPACT_ATOMS: atom_id res chain seq x y z
N MET A 1 11.86 14.74 -11.47
CA MET A 1 10.67 14.13 -10.87
C MET A 1 11.07 12.73 -10.47
N SER A 2 11.17 12.41 -9.17
CA SER A 2 11.52 11.05 -8.76
C SER A 2 10.39 10.11 -9.18
N GLU A 3 10.74 9.15 -10.04
CA GLU A 3 9.92 7.98 -10.34
C GLU A 3 9.97 6.94 -9.21
N GLU A 4 10.64 7.27 -8.10
CA GLU A 4 10.71 6.44 -6.91
C GLU A 4 9.47 6.59 -6.04
N LEU A 5 8.99 5.44 -5.57
CA LEU A 5 7.98 5.37 -4.52
C LEU A 5 8.61 5.70 -3.17
N PRO A 6 7.87 6.32 -2.25
CA PRO A 6 8.35 6.59 -0.91
C PRO A 6 8.60 5.28 -0.15
N ASP A 7 9.53 5.30 0.80
CA ASP A 7 9.83 4.14 1.65
C ASP A 7 8.62 3.68 2.47
N HIS A 8 7.81 4.65 2.92
CA HIS A 8 6.59 4.43 3.69
C HIS A 8 5.43 5.21 3.06
N LEU A 9 4.35 4.51 2.75
CA LEU A 9 3.11 5.10 2.24
C LEU A 9 1.90 4.51 2.94
N SER A 10 0.90 5.35 3.21
CA SER A 10 -0.42 4.94 3.69
C SER A 10 -1.53 5.46 2.76
N THR A 11 -2.57 4.66 2.58
CA THR A 11 -3.81 5.04 1.89
C THR A 11 -4.74 5.86 2.79
N ASN A 12 -4.51 5.88 4.11
CA ASN A 12 -5.35 6.58 5.06
C ASN A 12 -4.97 8.07 5.14
N PRO A 13 -5.87 9.03 4.78
CA PRO A 13 -5.61 10.47 4.85
C PRO A 13 -5.23 11.01 6.22
N GLN A 14 -5.53 10.28 7.30
CA GLN A 14 -5.18 10.67 8.66
C GLN A 14 -3.76 10.25 9.06
N SER A 15 -3.08 9.44 8.24
CA SER A 15 -1.70 9.01 8.49
C SER A 15 -0.71 10.11 8.09
N PRO A 16 0.39 10.31 8.85
CA PRO A 16 1.47 11.20 8.44
C PRO A 16 2.19 10.74 7.16
N PHE A 17 2.00 9.48 6.76
CA PHE A 17 2.57 8.88 5.56
C PHE A 17 1.59 8.85 4.37
N TYR A 18 0.49 9.61 4.45
CA TYR A 18 -0.43 9.78 3.34
C TYR A 18 0.17 10.67 2.26
N ASN A 19 0.08 10.23 0.99
CA ASN A 19 0.52 11.03 -0.16
C ASN A 19 -0.41 10.81 -1.36
N GLU A 20 -1.36 11.73 -1.54
CA GLU A 20 -2.36 11.69 -2.62
C GLU A 20 -1.73 11.67 -4.01
N ALA A 21 -0.65 12.43 -4.24
CA ALA A 21 0.01 12.53 -5.53
C ALA A 21 0.64 11.20 -5.96
N VAL A 22 1.18 10.44 -5.00
CA VAL A 22 1.72 9.10 -5.24
C VAL A 22 0.58 8.09 -5.45
N LEU A 23 -0.43 8.11 -4.59
CA LEU A 23 -1.58 7.20 -4.68
C LEU A 23 -2.38 7.35 -5.98
N SER A 24 -2.43 8.56 -6.53
CA SER A 24 -3.11 8.86 -7.80
C SER A 24 -2.47 8.17 -9.01
N ARG A 25 -1.22 7.70 -8.90
CA ARG A 25 -0.47 7.04 -9.99
C ARG A 25 -0.61 5.52 -10.00
N ASP A 26 -1.57 4.97 -9.25
CA ASP A 26 -1.83 3.53 -9.04
C ASP A 26 -0.60 2.73 -8.57
N VAL A 27 -0.53 2.51 -7.26
CA VAL A 27 0.60 1.82 -6.61
C VAL A 27 0.27 0.36 -6.36
N GLY A 28 1.14 -0.53 -6.83
CA GLY A 28 1.11 -1.97 -6.54
C GLY A 28 2.17 -2.37 -5.51
N ILE A 29 1.91 -3.46 -4.78
CA ILE A 29 2.85 -4.04 -3.81
C ILE A 29 3.05 -5.53 -4.08
N ARG A 30 4.30 -5.97 -4.16
CA ARG A 30 4.68 -7.38 -4.05
C ARG A 30 5.24 -7.64 -2.68
N PHE A 31 4.62 -8.55 -1.95
CA PHE A 31 4.99 -8.95 -0.60
C PHE A 31 5.42 -10.41 -0.59
N ASN A 32 6.66 -10.67 -0.18
CA ASN A 32 7.29 -11.99 -0.27
C ASN A 32 7.13 -12.63 -1.66
N GLY A 33 7.29 -11.83 -2.71
CA GLY A 33 7.15 -12.26 -4.11
C GLY A 33 5.70 -12.41 -4.60
N VAL A 34 4.69 -12.20 -3.74
CA VAL A 34 3.27 -12.32 -4.08
C VAL A 34 2.64 -10.94 -4.22
N GLU A 35 1.94 -10.71 -5.32
CA GLU A 35 1.21 -9.45 -5.52
C GLU A 35 0.06 -9.29 -4.51
N LYS A 36 -0.04 -8.10 -3.92
CA LYS A 36 -1.08 -7.70 -2.98
C LYS A 36 -1.78 -6.44 -3.51
N ASN A 37 -3.11 -6.48 -3.49
CA ASN A 37 -3.97 -5.41 -3.97
C ASN A 37 -4.82 -4.76 -2.87
N ASN A 38 -4.79 -5.32 -1.67
CA ASN A 38 -5.52 -4.85 -0.49
C ASN A 38 -4.58 -4.27 0.58
N VAL A 39 -3.48 -3.65 0.14
CA VAL A 39 -2.51 -3.02 1.03
C VAL A 39 -3.00 -1.61 1.37
N GLU A 40 -3.15 -1.34 2.66
CA GLU A 40 -3.52 -0.02 3.19
C GLU A 40 -2.28 0.79 3.57
N GLU A 41 -1.17 0.13 3.90
CA GLU A 41 0.08 0.78 4.30
C GLU A 41 1.27 -0.15 4.12
N TYR A 42 2.44 0.40 3.85
CA TYR A 42 3.69 -0.36 3.84
C TYR A 42 4.87 0.46 4.35
N CYS A 43 5.91 -0.24 4.79
CA CYS A 43 7.24 0.32 4.99
C CYS A 43 8.29 -0.66 4.41
N ILE A 44 9.07 -0.19 3.44
CA ILE A 44 10.06 -1.00 2.72
C ILE A 44 11.26 -1.25 3.63
N SER A 45 11.83 -0.21 4.22
CA SER A 45 12.98 -0.28 5.12
C SER A 45 12.73 -1.16 6.34
N GLU A 46 11.55 -1.07 6.95
CA GLU A 46 11.16 -1.92 8.09
C GLU A 46 10.60 -3.29 7.67
N GLY A 47 10.35 -3.52 6.37
CA GLY A 47 9.92 -4.80 5.82
C GLY A 47 8.54 -5.26 6.32
N TRP A 48 7.50 -4.43 6.16
CA TRP A 48 6.13 -4.83 6.50
C TRP A 48 5.05 -4.16 5.67
N ILE A 49 3.87 -4.78 5.64
CA ILE A 49 2.64 -4.23 5.07
C ILE A 49 1.48 -4.33 6.07
N ARG A 50 0.51 -3.43 5.98
CA ARG A 50 -0.82 -3.57 6.56
C ARG A 50 -1.81 -3.85 5.45
N VAL A 51 -2.57 -4.93 5.58
CA VAL A 51 -3.61 -5.32 4.63
C VAL A 51 -4.97 -5.31 5.27
N SER A 52 -6.00 -4.92 4.53
CA SER A 52 -7.39 -5.02 5.00
C SER A 52 -7.82 -6.49 5.09
N ALA A 53 -8.30 -6.88 6.28
CA ALA A 53 -8.74 -8.22 6.64
C ALA A 53 -10.21 -8.43 6.24
N GLY A 54 -10.46 -8.46 4.93
CA GLY A 54 -11.82 -8.62 4.39
C GLY A 54 -12.72 -7.41 4.64
N LYS A 55 -14.03 -7.64 4.75
CA LYS A 55 -15.04 -6.57 4.88
C LYS A 55 -15.27 -6.07 6.31
N ALA A 56 -14.53 -6.62 7.28
CA ALA A 56 -14.71 -6.26 8.68
C ALA A 56 -14.23 -4.82 8.94
N ARG A 57 -15.04 -4.08 9.70
CA ARG A 57 -14.75 -2.70 10.12
C ARG A 57 -14.68 -2.64 11.65
N ASP A 58 -13.84 -1.75 12.17
CA ASP A 58 -13.79 -1.44 13.60
C ASP A 58 -15.03 -0.61 14.03
N ARG A 59 -15.10 -0.26 15.33
CA ARG A 59 -16.20 0.55 15.89
C ARG A 59 -16.29 1.97 15.33
N TYR A 60 -15.27 2.44 14.63
CA TYR A 60 -15.19 3.75 13.99
C TYR A 60 -15.44 3.67 12.48
N GLY A 61 -15.68 2.48 11.94
CA GLY A 61 -15.93 2.25 10.52
C GLY A 61 -14.65 2.05 9.69
N ASN A 62 -13.46 2.02 10.31
CA ASN A 62 -12.21 1.80 9.60
C ASN A 62 -12.06 0.32 9.25
N PRO A 63 -11.48 -0.03 8.09
CA PRO A 63 -11.12 -1.40 7.78
C PRO A 63 -10.27 -2.01 8.88
N MET A 64 -10.60 -3.22 9.32
CA MET A 64 -9.68 -3.96 10.17
C MET A 64 -8.44 -4.34 9.36
N THR A 65 -7.25 -3.94 9.81
CA THR A 65 -6.00 -4.26 9.12
C THR A 65 -5.17 -5.28 9.89
N ILE A 66 -4.47 -6.15 9.17
CA ILE A 66 -3.47 -7.07 9.73
C ILE A 66 -2.08 -6.62 9.24
N LYS A 67 -1.13 -6.50 10.18
CA LYS A 67 0.29 -6.26 9.85
C LYS A 67 0.97 -7.59 9.51
N LEU A 68 1.63 -7.64 8.37
CA LEU A 68 2.45 -8.77 7.90
C LEU A 68 3.89 -8.28 7.71
N THR A 69 4.87 -9.05 8.19
CA THR A 69 6.31 -8.74 8.06
C THR A 69 6.96 -9.62 7.00
N GLY A 70 7.86 -9.05 6.20
CA GLY A 70 8.48 -9.71 5.06
C GLY A 70 9.04 -8.75 4.04
N THR A 71 9.56 -9.28 2.93
CA THR A 71 10.12 -8.48 1.83
C THR A 71 8.99 -7.69 1.15
N VAL A 72 9.14 -6.37 1.10
CA VAL A 72 8.21 -5.45 0.44
C VAL A 72 8.87 -4.88 -0.79
N VAL A 73 8.17 -4.92 -1.93
CA VAL A 73 8.57 -4.26 -3.16
C VAL A 73 7.39 -3.45 -3.68
N ALA A 74 7.54 -2.12 -3.72
CA ALA A 74 6.55 -1.21 -4.26
C ALA A 74 6.87 -0.86 -5.71
N TYR A 75 5.84 -0.75 -6.55
CA TYR A 75 5.98 -0.39 -7.96
C TYR A 75 4.76 0.38 -8.44
N TYR A 76 4.93 1.25 -9.44
CA TYR A 76 3.78 1.81 -10.15
C TYR A 76 3.20 0.72 -11.04
N ARG A 77 1.89 0.52 -10.96
CA ARG A 77 1.20 -0.30 -11.95
C ARG A 77 1.18 0.51 -13.23
N GLU A 78 1.94 0.08 -14.23
CA GLU A 78 1.75 0.61 -15.58
C GLU A 78 0.27 0.39 -15.92
N ALA A 79 -0.46 1.50 -16.10
CA ALA A 79 -1.81 1.45 -16.61
C ALA A 79 -1.73 0.59 -17.87
N LYS A 80 -2.35 -0.58 -17.85
CA LYS A 80 -2.46 -1.43 -19.04
C LYS A 80 -2.88 -0.51 -20.17
N SER A 81 -1.96 -0.26 -21.09
CA SER A 81 -2.23 0.43 -22.33
C SER A 81 -3.15 -0.50 -23.13
N GLU A 82 -4.45 -0.33 -22.90
CA GLU A 82 -5.46 -0.98 -23.74
C GLU A 82 -5.26 -0.42 -25.16
N SER A 83 -4.87 -1.33 -26.06
CA SER A 83 -4.79 -1.13 -27.51
C SER A 83 -6.15 -1.39 -28.15
#